data_AF-A0A7X7LGP5-F1
#
_entry.id   AF-A0A7X7LGP5-F1
#
_cell.length_a   1.000
_cell.length_b   1.000
_cell.length_c   1.000
_cell.angle_alpha   90.00
_cell.angle_beta   90.00
_cell.angle_gamma   90.00
#
_symmetry.space_group_name_H-M   'P 1'
#
loop_
_entity.id
_entity.type
_entity.pdbx_description
1 polymer ?
#
loop_
_entity_poly.entity_id
_entity_poly.type
_entity_poly.pdbx_seq_one_letter_code
_entity_poly.pdbx_strand_id
1 'polypeptide(L)'
;MENRLSFAILFFLILLGVGYFYRLENKAVVKIVLSQIPAQTPANDTIFISGDFNDWAPNNPDYSFTKDNNGTYSLSLKEIKPSSGFKITRGSWQTAETDTNCEQINNRTLHFTGDVTISLRIDNWVDLCNETDTIHNEAEQTPLEDKDSIIN
;
A
#
# COMPACT_ATOMS: atom_id res chain seq x y z
N MET A 1 16.73 -44.78 -44.91
CA MET A 1 16.83 -43.31 -44.72
C MET A 1 15.70 -42.80 -43.81
N GLU A 2 14.52 -43.41 -43.88
CA GLU A 2 13.31 -43.04 -43.12
C GLU A 2 13.48 -43.05 -41.60
N ASN A 3 14.13 -44.06 -41.02
CA ASN A 3 14.29 -44.14 -39.56
C ASN A 3 15.12 -42.97 -38.98
N ARG A 4 16.13 -42.49 -39.72
CA ARG A 4 17.00 -41.39 -39.25
C ARG A 4 16.24 -40.05 -39.22
N LEU A 5 15.25 -39.88 -40.09
CA LEU A 5 14.42 -38.68 -40.15
C LEU A 5 13.36 -38.66 -39.04
N SER A 6 12.72 -39.80 -38.74
CA SER A 6 11.79 -39.91 -37.62
C SER A 6 12.44 -39.67 -36.26
N PHE A 7 13.65 -40.18 -36.02
CA PHE A 7 14.35 -39.92 -34.76
C PHE A 7 14.78 -38.45 -34.60
N ALA A 8 15.16 -37.78 -35.69
CA ALA A 8 15.50 -36.36 -35.66
C ALA A 8 14.28 -35.49 -35.34
N ILE A 9 13.11 -35.79 -35.92
CA ILE A 9 11.85 -35.09 -35.65
C ILE A 9 11.38 -35.34 -34.21
N LEU A 10 11.45 -36.59 -33.71
CA LEU A 10 11.09 -36.89 -32.32
C LEU A 10 12.00 -36.17 -31.32
N PHE A 11 13.31 -36.11 -31.60
CA PHE A 11 14.27 -35.38 -30.78
C PHE A 11 14.00 -33.86 -30.78
N PHE A 12 13.61 -33.29 -31.92
CA PHE A 12 13.23 -31.89 -32.04
C PHE A 12 11.92 -31.57 -31.30
N LEU A 13 10.93 -32.46 -31.35
CA LEU A 13 9.67 -32.34 -30.60
C LEU A 13 9.87 -32.49 -29.09
N ILE A 14 10.79 -33.36 -28.67
CA ILE A 14 11.19 -33.49 -27.26
C ILE A 14 11.92 -32.21 -26.81
N LEU A 15 12.83 -31.65 -27.60
CA LEU A 15 13.51 -30.39 -27.27
C LEU A 15 12.55 -29.19 -27.21
N LEU A 16 11.56 -29.12 -28.11
CA LEU A 16 10.51 -28.09 -28.09
C LEU A 16 9.56 -28.26 -26.89
N GLY A 17 9.18 -29.50 -26.54
CA GLY A 17 8.33 -29.78 -25.39
C GLY A 17 9.04 -29.56 -24.05
N VAL A 18 10.29 -30.00 -23.92
CA VAL A 18 11.11 -29.84 -22.73
C VAL A 18 11.46 -28.35 -22.50
N GLY A 19 11.83 -27.61 -23.55
CA GLY A 19 12.07 -26.17 -23.46
C GLY A 19 10.82 -25.34 -23.14
N TYR A 20 9.63 -25.82 -23.51
CA TYR A 20 8.35 -25.19 -23.17
C TYR A 20 7.96 -25.44 -21.70
N PHE A 21 8.21 -26.64 -21.18
CA PHE A 21 7.93 -27.00 -19.78
C PHE A 21 8.79 -26.25 -18.76
N TYR A 22 10.01 -25.82 -19.12
CA TYR A 22 10.88 -25.07 -18.21
C TYR A 22 10.50 -23.59 -18.00
N ARG A 23 9.46 -23.07 -18.68
CA ARG A 23 9.07 -21.65 -18.60
C ARG A 23 8.02 -21.33 -17.54
N LEU A 24 7.89 -22.14 -16.50
CA LEU A 24 7.07 -21.79 -15.33
C LEU A 24 7.97 -21.15 -14.27
N GLU A 25 8.38 -19.92 -14.50
CA GLU A 25 8.90 -19.09 -13.42
C GLU A 25 7.72 -18.74 -12.50
N ASN A 26 7.63 -19.43 -11.36
CA ASN A 26 6.75 -19.00 -10.28
C ASN A 26 7.30 -17.67 -9.75
N LYS A 27 6.74 -16.57 -10.24
CA LYS A 27 7.01 -15.22 -9.70
C LYS A 27 6.49 -15.17 -8.26
N ALA A 28 7.31 -14.63 -7.38
CA ALA A 28 6.97 -14.47 -5.97
C ALA A 28 5.65 -13.71 -5.78
N VAL A 29 4.83 -14.19 -4.86
CA VAL A 29 3.62 -13.51 -4.41
C VAL A 29 3.91 -12.81 -3.08
N VAL A 30 3.73 -11.49 -3.07
CA VAL A 30 3.89 -10.68 -1.87
C VAL A 30 2.51 -10.27 -1.38
N LYS A 31 2.07 -10.85 -0.28
CA LYS A 31 0.81 -10.46 0.38
C LYS A 31 1.08 -9.34 1.36
N ILE A 32 0.48 -8.17 1.13
CA ILE A 32 0.48 -7.07 2.09
C ILE A 32 -0.78 -7.18 2.94
N VAL A 33 -0.63 -7.10 4.25
CA VAL A 33 -1.72 -7.06 5.23
C VAL A 33 -1.59 -5.78 6.04
N LEU A 34 -2.66 -5.00 6.15
CA LEU A 34 -2.68 -3.84 7.03
C LEU A 34 -3.12 -4.30 8.42
N SER A 35 -2.16 -4.49 9.32
CA SER A 35 -2.42 -4.90 10.71
C SER A 35 -3.04 -3.80 11.56
N GLN A 36 -2.88 -2.54 11.14
CA GLN A 36 -3.49 -1.39 11.79
C GLN A 36 -3.73 -0.28 10.77
N ILE A 37 -4.90 0.32 10.84
CA ILE A 37 -5.25 1.58 10.18
C ILE A 37 -5.75 2.59 11.24
N PRO A 38 -5.59 3.91 11.03
CA PRO A 38 -6.10 4.92 11.95
C PRO A 38 -7.61 4.80 12.13
N ALA A 39 -8.12 4.97 13.34
CA ALA A 39 -9.55 4.85 13.63
C ALA A 39 -10.41 5.89 12.88
N GLN A 40 -9.81 7.03 12.56
CA GLN A 40 -10.41 8.14 11.81
C GLN A 40 -10.48 7.86 10.30
N THR A 41 -9.95 6.74 9.82
CA THR A 41 -10.05 6.35 8.40
C THR A 41 -11.52 6.28 7.98
N PRO A 42 -11.98 7.08 7.01
CA PRO A 42 -13.36 7.07 6.57
C PRO A 42 -13.76 5.68 6.07
N ALA A 43 -14.91 5.19 6.53
CA ALA A 43 -15.31 3.80 6.32
C ALA A 43 -15.52 3.41 4.84
N ASN A 44 -15.83 4.40 3.99
CA ASN A 44 -16.09 4.21 2.56
C ASN A 44 -14.86 4.42 1.67
N ASP A 45 -13.72 4.80 2.26
CA ASP A 45 -12.51 5.04 1.49
C ASP A 45 -11.88 3.72 1.06
N THR A 46 -11.39 3.72 -0.18
CA THR A 46 -10.57 2.63 -0.69
C THR A 46 -9.12 2.92 -0.35
N ILE A 47 -8.42 1.93 0.19
CA ILE A 47 -7.00 2.03 0.47
C ILE A 47 -6.24 1.43 -0.71
N PHE A 48 -5.16 2.10 -1.12
CA PHE A 48 -4.33 1.70 -2.25
C PHE A 48 -2.86 1.61 -1.82
N ILE A 49 -2.10 0.78 -2.54
CA ILE A 49 -0.65 0.86 -2.55
C ILE A 49 -0.20 1.47 -3.87
N SER A 50 0.72 2.43 -3.79
CA SER A 50 1.29 3.12 -4.95
C SER A 50 2.81 3.02 -4.88
N GLY A 51 3.47 2.67 -5.98
CA GLY A 51 4.91 2.46 -6.00
C GLY A 51 5.46 2.21 -7.39
N ASP A 52 6.71 1.76 -7.46
CA ASP A 52 7.42 1.57 -8.74
C ASP A 52 6.70 0.61 -9.70
N PHE A 53 5.88 -0.30 -9.19
CA PHE A 53 5.17 -1.32 -9.97
C PHE A 53 3.85 -0.83 -10.57
N ASN A 54 3.39 0.38 -10.23
CA ASN A 54 2.16 0.97 -10.78
C ASN A 54 2.35 2.42 -11.24
N ASP A 55 3.59 2.79 -11.58
CA ASP A 55 3.98 4.14 -12.01
C ASP A 55 3.59 5.25 -11.02
N TRP A 56 3.58 4.93 -9.73
CA TRP A 56 3.16 5.86 -8.68
C TRP A 56 1.74 6.42 -8.88
N ALA A 57 0.82 5.61 -9.42
CA ALA A 57 -0.60 5.97 -9.50
C ALA A 57 -1.31 5.74 -8.15
N PRO A 58 -1.75 6.80 -7.43
CA PRO A 58 -2.23 6.68 -6.05
C PRO A 58 -3.61 6.02 -5.92
N ASN A 59 -4.36 5.92 -7.01
CA ASN A 59 -5.75 5.45 -7.05
C ASN A 59 -5.96 4.30 -8.05
N ASN A 60 -4.91 3.55 -8.40
CA ASN A 60 -5.05 2.44 -9.34
C ASN A 60 -5.84 1.28 -8.70
N PRO A 61 -7.05 0.94 -9.23
CA PRO A 61 -7.92 -0.10 -8.64
C PRO A 61 -7.30 -1.50 -8.61
N ASP A 62 -6.37 -1.82 -9.51
CA ASP A 62 -5.65 -3.10 -9.51
C ASP A 62 -4.73 -3.26 -8.29
N TYR A 63 -4.44 -2.16 -7.59
CA TYR A 63 -3.60 -2.08 -6.40
C TYR A 63 -4.40 -1.61 -5.18
N SER A 64 -5.71 -1.84 -5.18
CA SER A 64 -6.60 -1.58 -4.04
C SER A 64 -6.62 -2.73 -3.04
N PHE A 65 -6.67 -2.40 -1.75
CA PHE A 65 -6.82 -3.38 -0.70
C PHE A 65 -8.27 -3.85 -0.60
N THR A 66 -8.44 -5.14 -0.37
CA THR A 66 -9.76 -5.72 -0.05
C THR A 66 -9.88 -5.91 1.45
N LYS A 67 -11.04 -5.56 2.01
CA LYS A 67 -11.36 -5.76 3.43
C LYS A 67 -12.15 -7.05 3.58
N ASP A 68 -11.69 -7.95 4.44
CA ASP A 68 -12.42 -9.17 4.77
C ASP A 68 -13.52 -8.93 5.83
N ASN A 69 -14.29 -9.99 6.14
CA ASN A 69 -15.37 -9.93 7.13
C ASN A 69 -14.89 -9.62 8.56
N ASN A 70 -13.60 -9.81 8.85
CA ASN A 70 -12.99 -9.48 10.13
C ASN A 70 -12.44 -8.04 10.15
N GLY A 71 -12.61 -7.30 9.06
CA GLY A 71 -12.13 -5.94 8.90
C GLY A 71 -10.66 -5.82 8.52
N THR A 72 -9.98 -6.94 8.19
CA THR A 72 -8.58 -6.95 7.81
C THR A 72 -8.41 -6.58 6.34
N TYR A 73 -7.58 -5.58 6.05
CA TYR A 73 -7.25 -5.19 4.68
C TYR A 73 -6.07 -6.00 4.17
N SER A 74 -6.21 -6.60 2.98
CA SER A 74 -5.09 -7.27 2.31
C SER A 74 -5.11 -7.17 0.79
N LEU A 75 -3.91 -7.28 0.20
CA LEU A 75 -3.66 -7.26 -1.24
C LEU A 75 -2.49 -8.20 -1.56
N SER A 76 -2.61 -8.98 -2.64
CA SER A 76 -1.52 -9.82 -3.14
C SER A 76 -0.93 -9.20 -4.41
N LEU A 77 0.34 -8.83 -4.32
CA LEU A 77 1.12 -8.30 -5.43
C LEU A 77 1.89 -9.42 -6.09
N LYS A 78 1.92 -9.41 -7.42
CA LYS A 78 2.67 -10.33 -8.26
C LYS A 78 3.58 -9.52 -9.17
N GLU A 79 4.68 -10.14 -9.59
CA GLU A 79 5.59 -9.56 -10.57
C GLU A 79 6.29 -8.25 -10.15
N ILE A 80 6.40 -8.00 -8.85
CA ILE A 80 7.09 -6.81 -8.30
C ILE A 80 8.55 -7.11 -7.97
N LYS A 81 9.39 -6.06 -7.90
CA LYS A 81 10.81 -6.21 -7.56
C LYS A 81 11.02 -6.17 -6.04
N PRO A 82 11.93 -6.99 -5.47
CA PRO A 82 12.31 -6.95 -4.06
C PRO A 82 12.91 -5.67 -3.51
N SER A 83 13.06 -4.61 -4.31
CA SER A 83 13.58 -3.32 -3.90
C SER A 83 12.66 -2.16 -4.33
N SER A 84 11.43 -2.48 -4.74
CA SER A 84 10.48 -1.46 -5.17
C SER A 84 10.09 -0.55 -4.01
N GLY A 85 10.17 0.75 -4.26
CA GLY A 85 9.64 1.79 -3.39
C GLY A 85 8.11 1.84 -3.50
N PHE A 86 7.44 2.16 -2.40
CA PHE A 86 5.99 2.31 -2.35
C PHE A 86 5.51 3.22 -1.20
N LYS A 87 4.24 3.58 -1.23
CA LYS A 87 3.51 4.29 -0.19
C LYS A 87 2.03 3.90 -0.18
N ILE A 88 1.39 3.97 0.97
CA ILE A 88 -0.05 3.72 1.13
C ILE A 88 -0.83 5.05 1.02
N THR A 89 -1.97 5.02 0.33
CA THR A 89 -2.85 6.19 0.18
C THR A 89 -4.32 5.80 0.20
N ARG A 90 -5.22 6.79 0.31
CA ARG A 90 -6.67 6.61 0.09
C ARG A 90 -7.15 7.15 -1.27
N GLY A 91 -6.25 7.23 -2.25
CA GLY A 91 -6.58 7.62 -3.63
C GLY A 91 -5.93 8.92 -4.10
N SER A 92 -5.23 9.65 -3.23
CA SER A 92 -4.46 10.84 -3.59
C SER A 92 -3.29 11.06 -2.65
N TRP A 93 -2.32 11.89 -3.05
CA TRP A 93 -1.18 12.27 -2.19
C TRP A 93 -1.59 13.10 -0.97
N GLN A 94 -2.69 13.85 -1.07
CA GLN A 94 -3.32 14.56 0.05
C GLN A 94 -3.92 13.62 1.09
N THR A 95 -4.07 12.33 0.74
CA THR A 95 -4.58 11.27 1.60
C THR A 95 -3.54 10.16 1.82
N ALA A 96 -2.27 10.47 1.62
CA ALA A 96 -1.17 9.53 1.81
C ALA A 96 -0.89 9.29 3.30
N GLU A 97 -0.23 8.18 3.61
CA GLU A 97 0.21 7.89 4.97
C GLU A 97 1.26 8.90 5.48
N THR A 98 1.22 9.12 6.78
CA THR A 98 2.18 9.89 7.58
C THR A 98 2.63 9.06 8.79
N ASP A 99 3.61 9.57 9.53
CA ASP A 99 3.98 8.98 10.83
C ASP A 99 3.01 9.42 11.94
N THR A 100 3.31 9.01 13.17
CA THR A 100 2.53 9.34 14.37
C THR A 100 2.51 10.83 14.71
N ASN A 101 3.50 11.60 14.25
CA ASN A 101 3.60 13.05 14.44
C ASN A 101 3.00 13.82 13.28
N CYS A 102 2.31 13.13 12.37
CA CYS A 102 1.72 13.73 11.18
C CYS A 102 2.73 14.28 10.17
N GLU A 103 3.97 13.80 10.23
CA GLU A 103 5.00 14.15 9.28
C GLU A 103 4.97 13.22 8.06
N GLN A 104 5.30 13.78 6.90
CA GLN A 104 5.42 13.00 5.69
C GLN A 104 6.56 11.99 5.84
N ILE A 105 6.24 10.71 5.72
CA ILE A 105 7.26 9.67 5.68
C ILE A 105 7.86 9.51 4.28
N ASN A 106 9.12 9.07 4.26
CA ASN A 106 9.80 8.57 3.07
C ASN A 106 9.08 7.34 2.49
N ASN A 107 9.34 7.05 1.22
CA ASN A 107 8.85 5.84 0.58
C ASN A 107 9.30 4.61 1.37
N ARG A 108 8.37 3.68 1.60
CA ARG A 108 8.69 2.35 2.13
C ARG A 108 9.38 1.56 1.02
N THR A 109 10.25 0.63 1.40
CA THR A 109 10.94 -0.25 0.45
C THR A 109 10.53 -1.68 0.72
N LEU A 110 10.09 -2.39 -0.32
CA LEU A 110 9.87 -3.83 -0.21
C LEU A 110 11.20 -4.54 0.00
N HIS A 111 11.18 -5.62 0.78
CA HIS A 111 12.32 -6.52 0.98
C HIS A 111 11.79 -7.94 1.13
N PHE A 112 12.05 -8.81 0.16
CA PHE A 112 11.54 -10.18 0.18
C PHE A 112 12.36 -11.13 -0.70
N THR A 113 12.26 -12.43 -0.39
CA THR A 113 12.78 -13.54 -1.20
C THR A 113 11.73 -14.62 -1.30
N GLY A 114 11.22 -14.88 -2.51
CA GLY A 114 10.09 -15.80 -2.70
C GLY A 114 8.77 -15.26 -2.13
N ASP A 115 7.81 -16.16 -1.94
CA ASP A 115 6.48 -15.81 -1.42
C ASP A 115 6.56 -15.35 0.04
N VAL A 116 5.91 -14.23 0.36
CA VAL A 116 5.95 -13.65 1.71
C VAL A 116 4.65 -12.93 2.05
N THR A 117 4.32 -12.86 3.35
CA THR A 117 3.33 -11.93 3.88
C THR A 117 4.03 -10.83 4.68
N ILE A 118 3.77 -9.58 4.32
CA ILE A 118 4.31 -8.39 4.99
C ILE A 118 3.15 -7.69 5.71
N SER A 119 3.32 -7.48 7.02
CA SER A 119 2.37 -6.74 7.84
C SER A 119 2.77 -5.28 7.91
N LEU A 120 1.84 -4.37 7.62
CA LEU A 120 2.04 -2.92 7.67
C LEU A 120 1.09 -2.27 8.69
N ARG A 121 1.62 -1.27 9.38
CA ARG A 121 0.86 -0.37 10.24
C ARG A 121 0.86 1.01 9.60
N ILE A 122 -0.34 1.59 9.50
CA ILE A 122 -0.57 2.96 9.06
C ILE A 122 -0.91 3.78 10.30
N ASP A 123 -0.10 4.81 10.56
CA ASP A 123 -0.21 5.61 11.78
C ASP A 123 -1.18 6.79 11.62
N ASN A 124 -1.13 7.50 10.49
CA ASN A 124 -2.01 8.61 10.18
C ASN A 124 -2.14 8.87 8.67
N TRP A 125 -2.99 9.84 8.31
CA TRP A 125 -3.20 10.30 6.94
C TRP A 125 -2.98 11.82 6.86
N VAL A 126 -2.38 12.29 5.77
CA VAL A 126 -2.06 13.71 5.54
C VAL A 126 -3.24 14.66 5.82
N ASP A 127 -4.44 14.33 5.33
CA ASP A 127 -5.65 15.14 5.48
C ASP A 127 -6.33 15.02 6.85
N LEU A 128 -6.06 13.96 7.61
CA LEU A 128 -6.66 13.74 8.93
C LEU A 128 -5.76 14.18 10.08
N CYS A 129 -4.61 14.76 9.75
CA CYS A 129 -3.56 15.12 10.68
C CYS A 129 -3.81 16.39 11.52
N ASN A 130 -5.00 16.99 11.43
CA ASN A 130 -5.36 18.24 12.14
C ASN A 130 -6.68 18.17 12.92
N GLU A 131 -7.33 17.01 13.04
CA GLU A 131 -8.63 16.91 13.72
C GLU A 131 -8.54 16.67 15.25
N THR A 132 -7.35 16.44 15.79
CA THR A 132 -7.15 16.24 17.24
C THR A 132 -6.83 17.52 18.02
N ASP A 133 -6.57 18.66 17.36
CA ASP A 133 -6.15 19.91 18.04
C ASP A 133 -7.29 20.94 18.20
N THR A 134 -8.45 20.73 17.56
CA THR A 134 -9.58 21.68 17.62
C THR A 134 -10.53 21.44 18.79
N ILE A 135 -10.46 20.29 19.49
CA ILE A 135 -11.35 19.99 20.63
C ILE A 135 -10.79 20.53 21.97
N HIS A 136 -9.54 20.99 22.03
CA HIS A 136 -8.93 21.51 23.27
C HIS A 136 -8.61 23.01 23.29
N ASN A 137 -8.69 23.72 22.15
CA ASN A 137 -8.25 25.11 22.06
C ASN A 137 -9.40 26.16 22.05
N GLU A 138 -10.66 25.75 22.16
CA GLU A 138 -11.81 26.69 22.14
C GLU A 138 -12.37 27.02 23.55
N ALA A 139 -11.85 26.39 24.62
CA ALA A 139 -12.37 26.59 25.99
C ALA A 139 -11.69 27.71 26.80
N GLU A 140 -10.68 28.41 26.28
CA GLU A 140 -9.93 29.42 27.04
C GLU A 140 -9.75 30.75 26.28
N GLN A 141 -10.87 31.32 25.83
CA GLN A 141 -10.96 32.76 25.55
C GLN A 141 -12.26 33.31 26.15
N THR A 142 -12.31 33.37 27.48
CA THR A 142 -13.20 34.33 28.15
C THR A 142 -12.58 35.73 27.96
N PRO A 143 -13.28 36.70 27.35
CA PRO A 143 -12.83 38.08 27.38
C PRO A 143 -12.77 38.53 28.84
N LEU A 144 -11.61 39.03 29.27
CA LEU A 144 -11.45 39.67 30.58
C LEU A 144 -12.46 40.82 30.66
N GLU A 145 -13.44 40.68 31.54
CA GLU A 145 -14.40 41.73 31.91
C GLU A 145 -13.61 42.89 32.51
N ASP A 146 -13.49 43.99 31.76
CA ASP A 146 -12.90 45.25 32.21
C ASP A 146 -13.73 45.81 33.38
N LYS A 147 -13.17 45.72 34.60
CA LYS A 147 -13.79 46.18 35.84
C LYS A 147 -13.14 47.40 36.45
N ASP A 148 -12.46 48.26 35.68
CA ASP A 148 -11.91 49.49 36.25
C ASP A 148 -11.95 50.68 35.30
N SER A 149 -13.10 51.36 35.16
CA SER A 149 -13.10 52.82 34.86
C SER A 149 -14.44 53.54 35.08
N ILE A 150 -14.88 53.74 36.32
CA ILE A 150 -15.60 54.99 36.66
C ILE A 150 -15.15 55.48 38.04
N ILE A 151 -14.10 56.32 38.04
CA ILE A 151 -13.94 57.38 39.03
C ILE A 151 -13.77 58.67 38.24
N ASN A 152 -14.85 59.47 38.19
CA ASN A 152 -14.86 60.94 38.29
C ASN A 152 -16.30 61.45 38.20
#